data_AF-A0A9D2IIE2-F1
#
_entry.id   AF-A0A9D2IIE2-F1
#
_cell.length_a   1.000
_cell.length_b   1.000
_cell.length_c   1.000
_cell.angle_alpha   90.00
_cell.angle_beta   90.00
_cell.angle_gamma   90.00
#
_symmetry.space_group_name_H-M   'P 1'
#
loop_
_entity.id
_entity.type
_entity.pdbx_description
1 polymer ?
#
loop_
_entity_poly.entity_id
_entity_poly.type
_entity_poly.pdbx_seq_one_letter_code
_entity_poly.pdbx_strand_id
1 'polypeptide(L)'
;MNKTKKLTLRAERNMVCALCAFVFLVFAGAALAGWLAAPFPVGAVLTAVAAFVLMFTGILSIGWVKYARRFYAAAKSAAYPAALLGENLSVTFYAADAEKVAAYLRESAAVPPLPARHTREQWLERSQRMKEIREKTLGGCTSTGYPALSPADLAQIAGKTILMRTETYETLRAFLNNSVFGAANRLTAVDAGRQT
;
A
#
# COMPACT_ATOMS: atom_id res chain seq x y z
N MET A 1 -18.18 -4.67 -15.39
CA MET A 1 -17.09 -4.26 -14.46
C MET A 1 -16.04 -3.53 -15.26
N ASN A 2 -16.03 -2.19 -15.24
CA ASN A 2 -14.99 -1.42 -15.93
C ASN A 2 -13.65 -1.73 -15.27
N LYS A 3 -12.83 -2.55 -15.93
CA LYS A 3 -11.48 -2.89 -15.49
C LYS A 3 -10.62 -1.65 -15.66
N THR A 4 -10.68 -0.72 -14.72
CA THR A 4 -9.62 0.28 -14.55
C THR A 4 -8.34 -0.51 -14.29
N LYS A 5 -7.53 -0.68 -15.34
CA LYS A 5 -6.21 -1.30 -15.23
C LYS A 5 -5.40 -0.44 -14.25
N LYS A 6 -5.28 -0.89 -13.00
CA LYS A 6 -4.35 -0.26 -12.06
C LYS A 6 -2.96 -0.32 -12.67
N LEU A 7 -2.33 0.85 -12.77
CA LEU A 7 -0.96 0.96 -13.22
C LEU A 7 -0.05 0.31 -12.17
N THR A 8 1.08 -0.21 -12.62
CA THR A 8 2.09 -0.74 -11.67
C THR A 8 2.68 0.39 -10.85
N LEU A 9 3.14 0.13 -9.63
CA LEU A 9 3.84 1.12 -8.81
C LEU A 9 5.02 1.76 -9.56
N ARG A 10 5.69 0.99 -10.42
CA ARG A 10 6.75 1.51 -11.30
C ARG A 10 6.21 2.48 -12.35
N ALA A 11 5.07 2.17 -12.97
CA ALA A 11 4.41 3.02 -13.94
C ALA A 11 3.82 4.28 -13.29
N GLU A 12 3.16 4.15 -12.14
CA GLU A 12 2.66 5.28 -11.34
C GLU A 12 3.80 6.19 -10.92
N ARG A 13 4.90 5.63 -10.40
CA ARG A 13 6.12 6.40 -10.09
C ARG A 13 6.61 7.16 -11.32
N ASN A 14 6.77 6.50 -12.46
CA ASN A 14 7.28 7.14 -13.66
C ASN A 14 6.31 8.23 -14.17
N MET A 15 5.01 7.99 -14.12
CA MET A 15 3.97 8.95 -14.49
C MET A 15 3.96 10.16 -13.56
N VAL A 16 4.01 9.96 -12.24
CA VAL A 16 4.09 11.04 -11.26
C VAL A 16 5.38 11.84 -11.46
N CYS A 17 6.53 11.18 -11.62
CA CYS A 17 7.79 11.86 -11.91
C CYS A 17 7.72 12.66 -13.22
N ALA A 18 7.13 12.11 -14.28
CA ALA A 18 6.98 12.82 -15.56
C ALA A 18 6.01 14.01 -15.44
N LEU A 19 4.91 13.85 -14.71
CA LEU A 19 3.94 14.91 -14.46
C LEU A 19 4.55 16.02 -13.60
N CYS A 20 5.32 15.68 -12.57
CA CYS A 20 6.11 16.64 -11.82
C CYS A 20 7.08 17.36 -12.77
N ALA A 21 7.90 16.65 -13.54
CA ALA A 21 8.84 17.27 -14.48
C ALA A 21 8.17 18.22 -15.47
N PHE A 22 6.99 17.86 -15.99
CA PHE A 22 6.19 18.73 -16.85
C PHE A 22 5.73 20.00 -16.11
N VAL A 23 5.20 19.87 -14.89
CA VAL A 23 4.82 21.01 -14.05
C VAL A 23 6.04 21.91 -13.76
N PHE A 24 7.19 21.32 -13.46
CA PHE A 24 8.46 22.04 -13.30
C PHE A 24 8.79 22.89 -14.53
N LEU A 25 8.70 22.31 -15.73
CA LEU A 25 8.99 23.02 -16.99
C LEU A 25 8.01 24.18 -17.25
N VAL A 26 6.72 23.98 -17.00
CA VAL A 26 5.69 25.03 -17.18
C VAL A 26 5.95 26.21 -16.24
N PHE A 27 6.19 25.94 -14.95
CA PHE A 27 6.44 27.01 -13.98
C PHE A 27 7.80 27.70 -14.17
N ALA A 28 8.83 26.96 -14.60
CA ALA A 28 10.11 27.56 -14.97
C ALA A 28 9.95 28.51 -16.18
N GLY A 29 9.21 28.10 -17.20
CA GLY A 29 8.89 28.95 -18.35
C GLY A 29 8.07 30.17 -17.96
N ALA A 30 7.05 30.00 -17.13
CA ALA A 30 6.20 31.10 -16.64
C ALA A 30 6.98 32.10 -15.77
N ALA A 31 7.91 31.63 -14.93
CA ALA A 31 8.75 32.50 -14.12
C ALA A 31 9.69 33.34 -15.00
N LEU A 32 10.38 32.72 -15.97
CA LEU A 32 11.25 33.45 -16.92
C LEU A 32 10.47 34.48 -17.73
N ALA A 33 9.30 34.11 -18.25
CA ALA A 33 8.42 35.04 -18.98
C ALA A 33 7.93 36.18 -18.08
N GLY A 34 7.59 35.88 -16.83
CA GLY A 34 7.15 36.88 -15.84
C GLY A 34 8.21 37.92 -15.52
N TRP A 35 9.48 37.52 -15.40
CA TRP A 35 10.60 38.45 -15.20
C TRP A 35 10.93 39.27 -16.45
N LEU A 36 10.70 38.73 -17.65
CA LEU A 36 10.98 39.41 -18.91
C LEU A 36 9.86 40.38 -19.34
N ALA A 37 8.61 40.13 -18.94
CA ALA A 37 7.45 40.83 -19.49
C ALA A 37 6.61 41.62 -18.45
N ALA A 38 6.85 41.48 -17.14
CA ALA A 38 6.00 42.08 -16.11
C ALA A 38 6.78 42.91 -15.09
N PRO A 39 6.15 43.93 -14.45
CA PRO A 39 6.78 44.72 -13.40
C PRO A 39 7.15 43.85 -12.18
N PHE A 40 8.20 44.28 -11.46
CA PHE A 40 8.85 43.56 -10.35
C PHE A 40 7.92 42.82 -9.37
N PRO A 41 6.76 43.38 -8.93
CA PRO A 41 5.87 42.69 -7.99
C PRO A 41 5.24 41.42 -8.58
N VAL A 42 4.93 41.41 -9.88
CA VAL A 42 4.29 40.28 -10.56
C VAL A 42 5.30 39.15 -10.79
N GLY A 43 6.52 39.49 -11.20
CA GLY A 43 7.63 38.53 -11.31
C GLY A 43 7.92 37.85 -9.97
N ALA A 44 7.99 38.61 -8.88
CA ALA A 44 8.22 38.09 -7.54
C ALA A 44 7.13 37.09 -7.10
N VAL A 45 5.85 37.41 -7.30
CA VAL A 45 4.72 36.52 -6.95
C VAL A 45 4.75 35.23 -7.78
N LEU A 46 4.99 35.31 -9.10
CA LEU A 46 5.10 34.12 -9.95
C LEU A 46 6.26 33.22 -9.53
N THR A 47 7.37 33.81 -9.11
CA THR A 47 8.54 33.07 -8.62
C THR A 47 8.23 32.35 -7.30
N ALA A 48 7.50 33.00 -6.38
CA ALA A 48 7.10 32.39 -5.12
C ALA A 48 6.11 31.22 -5.32
N VAL A 49 5.12 31.39 -6.21
CA VAL A 49 4.16 30.33 -6.57
C VAL A 49 4.89 29.17 -7.24
N ALA A 50 5.80 29.45 -8.18
CA ALA A 50 6.63 28.42 -8.80
C ALA A 50 7.41 27.64 -7.74
N ALA A 51 8.15 28.32 -6.86
CA ALA A 51 8.93 27.68 -5.81
C ALA A 51 8.08 26.77 -4.90
N PHE A 52 6.87 27.20 -4.51
CA PHE A 52 5.95 26.38 -3.71
C PHE A 52 5.51 25.12 -4.46
N VAL A 53 5.14 25.24 -5.74
CA VAL A 53 4.73 24.11 -6.57
C VAL A 53 5.90 23.15 -6.80
N LEU A 54 7.11 23.67 -7.02
CA LEU A 54 8.33 22.85 -7.16
C LEU A 54 8.63 22.07 -5.88
N MET A 55 8.52 22.71 -4.72
CA MET A 55 8.71 22.04 -3.43
C MET A 55 7.69 20.91 -3.24
N PHE A 56 6.41 21.18 -3.47
CA PHE A 56 5.34 20.20 -3.27
C PHE A 56 5.45 19.01 -4.24
N THR A 57 5.71 19.28 -5.52
CA THR A 57 5.91 18.23 -6.53
C THR A 57 7.20 17.44 -6.29
N GLY A 58 8.26 18.09 -5.81
CA GLY A 58 9.48 17.43 -5.34
C GLY A 58 9.20 16.43 -4.20
N ILE A 59 8.47 16.86 -3.16
CA ILE A 59 8.09 16.01 -2.03
C ILE A 59 7.24 14.82 -2.50
N LEU A 60 6.24 15.07 -3.37
CA LEU A 60 5.38 14.01 -3.91
C LEU A 60 6.18 12.98 -4.72
N SER A 61 7.04 13.43 -5.63
CA SER A 61 7.83 12.53 -6.48
C SER A 61 8.79 11.67 -5.65
N ILE A 62 9.52 12.26 -4.70
CA ILE A 62 10.42 11.54 -3.79
C ILE A 62 9.63 10.56 -2.93
N GLY A 63 8.45 10.96 -2.44
CA GLY A 63 7.55 10.12 -1.67
C GLY A 63 7.17 8.85 -2.43
N TRP A 64 6.73 8.98 -3.68
CA TRP A 64 6.38 7.86 -4.55
C TRP A 64 7.56 6.97 -4.91
N VAL A 65 8.73 7.55 -5.21
CA VAL A 65 9.96 6.79 -5.46
C VAL A 65 10.34 5.95 -4.24
N LYS A 66 10.32 6.55 -3.06
CA LYS A 66 10.64 5.87 -1.79
C LYS A 66 9.61 4.78 -1.46
N TYR A 67 8.33 5.04 -1.70
CA TYR A 67 7.26 4.08 -1.51
C TYR A 67 7.43 2.84 -2.40
N ALA A 68 7.58 3.03 -3.71
CA ALA A 68 7.79 1.94 -4.67
C ALA A 68 9.09 1.17 -4.38
N ARG A 69 10.19 1.87 -4.06
CA ARG A 69 11.47 1.22 -3.73
C ARG A 69 11.35 0.35 -2.47
N ARG A 70 10.67 0.84 -1.43
CA ARG A 70 10.43 0.06 -0.20
C ARG A 70 9.58 -1.18 -0.47
N PHE A 71 8.53 -1.05 -1.28
CA PHE A 71 7.70 -2.18 -1.67
C PHE A 71 8.52 -3.27 -2.37
N TYR A 72 9.24 -2.92 -3.43
CA TYR A 72 10.03 -3.91 -4.19
C TYR A 72 11.20 -4.49 -3.37
N ALA A 73 11.76 -3.71 -2.43
CA ALA A 73 12.75 -4.23 -1.49
C ALA A 73 12.14 -5.25 -0.53
N ALA A 74 10.96 -4.97 0.05
CA ALA A 74 10.25 -5.92 0.91
C ALA A 74 9.82 -7.19 0.16
N ALA A 75 9.35 -7.03 -1.08
CA ALA A 75 8.95 -8.14 -1.95
C ALA A 75 10.12 -9.09 -2.25
N LYS A 76 11.34 -8.58 -2.44
CA LYS A 76 12.53 -9.40 -2.72
C LYS A 76 13.30 -9.85 -1.47
N SER A 77 13.06 -9.21 -0.32
CA SER A 77 13.80 -9.48 0.90
C SER A 77 13.39 -10.82 1.52
N ALA A 78 14.39 -11.61 1.91
CA ALA A 78 14.21 -12.84 2.69
C ALA A 78 13.78 -12.55 4.14
N ALA A 79 13.96 -11.32 4.63
CA ALA A 79 13.52 -10.91 5.97
C ALA A 79 12.00 -10.92 6.13
N TYR A 80 11.24 -10.96 5.03
CA TYR A 80 9.79 -11.05 5.01
C TYR A 80 9.36 -12.37 4.34
N PRO A 81 9.39 -13.52 5.05
CA PRO A 81 9.05 -14.81 4.43
C PRO A 81 7.55 -14.99 4.15
N ALA A 82 6.70 -14.25 4.87
CA ALA A 82 5.24 -14.31 4.75
C ALA A 82 4.61 -12.95 4.41
N ALA A 83 3.52 -12.98 3.66
CA ALA A 83 2.70 -11.80 3.38
C ALA A 83 1.20 -12.12 3.54
N LEU A 84 0.45 -11.17 4.10
CA LEU A 84 -1.00 -11.20 4.16
C LEU A 84 -1.58 -10.46 2.96
N LEU A 85 -2.44 -11.13 2.20
CA LEU A 85 -3.28 -10.50 1.19
C LEU A 85 -4.65 -10.18 1.81
N GLY A 86 -4.94 -8.89 1.95
CA GLY A 86 -6.21 -8.38 2.44
C GLY A 86 -7.18 -8.05 1.32
N GLU A 87 -8.33 -7.49 1.69
CA GLU A 87 -9.30 -6.97 0.75
C GLU A 87 -8.69 -5.91 -0.18
N ASN A 88 -9.26 -5.80 -1.38
CA ASN A 88 -8.82 -4.86 -2.43
C ASN A 88 -7.35 -5.00 -2.86
N LEU A 89 -6.74 -6.18 -2.74
CA LEU A 89 -5.32 -6.44 -3.08
C LEU A 89 -4.34 -5.63 -2.22
N SER A 90 -4.71 -5.35 -0.97
CA SER A 90 -3.76 -4.84 0.03
C SER A 90 -2.80 -5.94 0.46
N VAL A 91 -1.52 -5.59 0.65
CA VAL A 91 -0.49 -6.56 1.06
C VAL A 91 0.20 -6.06 2.31
N THR A 92 0.33 -6.94 3.30
CA THR A 92 1.14 -6.67 4.49
C THR A 92 2.24 -7.70 4.60
N PHE A 93 3.50 -7.25 4.55
CA PHE A 93 4.67 -8.11 4.76
C PHE A 93 4.92 -8.28 6.25
N TYR A 94 5.25 -9.51 6.68
CA TYR A 94 5.58 -9.83 8.06
C TYR A 94 6.98 -10.42 8.15
N ALA A 95 7.79 -9.91 9.07
CA ALA A 95 9.06 -10.50 9.44
C ALA A 95 8.85 -11.64 10.44
N ALA A 96 7.96 -12.57 10.09
CA ALA A 96 7.54 -13.72 10.89
C ALA A 96 7.19 -14.88 9.98
N ASP A 97 7.31 -16.10 10.49
CA ASP A 97 6.95 -17.31 9.76
C ASP A 97 5.46 -17.36 9.45
N ALA A 98 5.11 -18.09 8.38
CA ALA A 98 3.73 -18.22 7.92
C ALA A 98 2.80 -18.80 9.01
N GLU A 99 3.30 -19.65 9.89
CA GLU A 99 2.53 -20.24 10.99
C GLU A 99 2.11 -19.18 12.02
N LYS A 100 3.01 -18.26 12.39
CA LYS A 100 2.71 -17.16 13.31
C LYS A 100 1.70 -16.19 12.69
N VAL A 101 1.83 -15.92 11.39
CA VAL A 101 0.86 -15.08 10.65
C VAL A 101 -0.50 -15.79 10.54
N ALA A 102 -0.53 -17.10 10.32
CA ALA A 102 -1.77 -17.88 10.31
C ALA A 102 -2.45 -17.87 11.68
N ALA A 103 -1.68 -18.05 12.76
CA ALA A 103 -2.19 -17.96 14.14
C ALA A 103 -2.78 -16.57 14.43
N TYR A 104 -2.08 -15.50 14.02
CA TYR A 104 -2.58 -14.13 14.11
C TYR A 104 -3.91 -13.96 13.37
N LEU A 105 -4.05 -14.51 12.15
CA LEU A 105 -5.30 -14.41 11.40
C LEU A 105 -6.46 -15.12 12.10
N ARG A 106 -6.22 -16.33 12.62
CA ARG A 106 -7.24 -17.09 13.37
C ARG A 106 -7.67 -16.36 14.64
N GLU A 107 -6.71 -15.92 15.46
CA GLU A 107 -7.01 -15.21 16.71
C GLU A 107 -7.68 -13.85 16.44
N SER A 108 -7.24 -13.11 15.40
CA SER A 108 -7.84 -11.83 15.02
C SER A 108 -9.27 -11.95 14.50
N ALA A 109 -9.65 -13.11 13.97
CA ALA A 109 -11.00 -13.36 13.49
C ALA A 109 -11.99 -13.69 14.61
N ALA A 110 -11.49 -14.18 15.76
CA ALA A 110 -12.30 -14.38 16.94
C ALA A 110 -12.76 -13.05 17.59
N VAL A 111 -12.14 -11.92 17.19
CA VAL A 111 -12.54 -10.59 17.67
C VAL A 111 -13.74 -10.11 16.87
N PRO A 112 -14.90 -9.86 17.52
CA PRO A 112 -16.10 -9.44 16.81
C PRO A 112 -15.88 -8.10 16.07
N PRO A 113 -16.55 -7.91 14.91
CA PRO A 113 -16.53 -6.62 14.22
C PRO A 113 -17.18 -5.53 15.08
N LEU A 114 -16.72 -4.28 14.92
CA LEU A 114 -17.38 -3.16 15.59
C LEU A 114 -18.77 -2.92 14.99
N PRO A 115 -19.79 -2.66 15.80
CA PRO A 115 -21.09 -2.25 15.29
C PRO A 115 -20.99 -0.91 14.56
N ALA A 116 -21.92 -0.67 13.61
CA ALA A 116 -21.96 0.55 12.80
C ALA A 116 -22.01 1.83 13.65
N ARG A 117 -22.67 1.76 14.81
CA ARG A 117 -22.59 2.77 15.88
C ARG A 117 -21.89 2.14 17.05
N HIS A 118 -20.63 2.51 17.26
CA HIS A 118 -19.84 2.04 18.39
C HIS A 118 -19.45 3.23 19.27
N THR A 119 -19.29 2.95 20.56
CA THR A 119 -18.75 3.94 21.50
C THR A 119 -17.23 3.95 21.43
N ARG A 120 -16.63 5.03 21.95
CA ARG A 120 -15.16 5.13 22.12
C ARG A 120 -14.61 3.97 22.95
N GLU A 121 -15.34 3.55 23.99
CA GLU A 121 -14.94 2.45 24.87
C GLU A 121 -14.87 1.12 24.13
N GLN A 122 -15.89 0.80 23.33
CA GLN A 122 -15.90 -0.41 22.49
C GLN A 122 -14.75 -0.41 21.47
N TRP A 123 -14.42 0.75 20.90
CA TRP A 123 -13.26 0.88 20.02
C TRP A 123 -11.94 0.64 20.77
N LEU A 124 -11.79 1.21 21.98
CA LEU A 124 -10.60 1.05 22.80
C LEU A 124 -10.40 -0.40 23.24
N GLU A 125 -11.45 -1.05 23.73
CA GLU A 125 -11.43 -2.46 24.16
C GLU A 125 -11.02 -3.36 22.99
N ARG A 126 -11.63 -3.18 21.83
CA ARG A 126 -11.25 -3.93 20.63
C ARG A 126 -9.81 -3.66 20.21
N SER A 127 -9.38 -2.40 20.25
CA SER A 127 -8.02 -1.99 19.89
C SER A 127 -6.98 -2.63 20.82
N GLN A 128 -7.25 -2.65 22.12
CA GLN A 128 -6.41 -3.33 23.12
C GLN A 128 -6.35 -4.83 22.86
N ARG A 129 -7.50 -5.49 22.68
CA ARG A 129 -7.57 -6.92 22.38
C ARG A 129 -6.81 -7.29 21.09
N MET A 130 -6.91 -6.46 20.05
CA MET A 130 -6.14 -6.64 18.81
C MET A 130 -4.63 -6.46 19.01
N LYS A 131 -4.20 -5.56 19.91
CA LYS A 131 -2.79 -5.39 20.27
C LYS A 131 -2.28 -6.61 21.05
N GLU A 132 -3.05 -7.10 22.02
CA GLU A 132 -2.70 -8.30 22.79
C GLU A 132 -2.55 -9.53 21.89
N ILE A 133 -3.49 -9.75 20.97
CA ILE A 133 -3.40 -10.84 19.98
C ILE A 133 -2.14 -10.69 19.14
N ARG A 134 -1.87 -9.48 18.65
CA ARG A 134 -0.67 -9.21 17.85
C ARG A 134 0.60 -9.49 18.64
N GLU A 135 0.67 -9.07 19.90
CA GLU A 135 1.83 -9.29 20.76
C GLU A 135 2.02 -10.78 21.07
N LYS A 136 0.95 -11.48 21.43
CA LYS A 136 0.95 -12.91 21.71
C LYS A 136 1.38 -13.77 20.51
N THR A 137 0.88 -13.45 19.32
CA THR A 137 1.11 -14.28 18.12
C THR A 137 2.36 -13.87 17.34
N LEU A 138 2.55 -12.57 17.12
CA LEU A 138 3.62 -12.03 16.29
C LEU A 138 4.80 -11.51 17.12
N GLY A 139 4.73 -11.45 18.45
CA GLY A 139 5.89 -11.16 19.31
C GLY A 139 6.59 -9.83 19.01
N GLY A 140 5.87 -8.82 18.51
CA GLY A 140 6.46 -7.55 18.11
C GLY A 140 7.17 -7.54 16.74
N CYS A 141 7.00 -8.60 15.92
CA CYS A 141 7.55 -8.65 14.57
C CYS A 141 7.20 -7.41 13.75
N THR A 142 8.21 -6.93 13.01
CA THR A 142 8.04 -5.82 12.08
C THR A 142 7.10 -6.23 10.95
N SER A 143 6.13 -5.36 10.69
CA SER A 143 5.22 -5.51 9.56
C SER A 143 5.14 -4.22 8.76
N THR A 144 4.89 -4.35 7.46
CA THR A 144 4.79 -3.19 6.56
C THR A 144 3.64 -3.42 5.59
N GLY A 145 2.64 -2.54 5.66
CA GLY A 145 1.43 -2.60 4.85
C GLY A 145 1.49 -1.69 3.63
N TYR A 146 0.96 -2.18 2.52
CA TYR A 146 0.84 -1.48 1.24
C TYR A 146 -0.61 -1.56 0.76
N PRO A 147 -1.33 -0.44 0.64
CA PRO A 147 -2.69 -0.45 0.15
C PRO A 147 -2.75 -0.79 -1.34
N ALA A 148 -3.74 -1.62 -1.67
CA ALA A 148 -4.40 -1.72 -2.97
C ALA A 148 -3.46 -1.74 -4.21
N LEU A 149 -2.68 -2.81 -4.34
CA LEU A 149 -1.66 -2.98 -5.38
C LEU A 149 -2.23 -3.40 -6.75
N SER A 150 -1.45 -3.19 -7.80
CA SER A 150 -1.75 -3.74 -9.12
C SER A 150 -1.41 -5.24 -9.18
N PRO A 151 -2.11 -6.04 -10.01
CA PRO A 151 -1.77 -7.45 -10.24
C PRO A 151 -0.32 -7.71 -10.64
N ALA A 152 0.29 -6.80 -11.41
CA ALA A 152 1.68 -6.95 -11.85
C ALA A 152 2.69 -6.65 -10.73
N ASP A 153 2.34 -5.81 -9.76
CA ASP A 153 3.15 -5.63 -8.55
C ASP A 153 3.05 -6.83 -7.62
N LEU A 154 1.87 -7.47 -7.54
CA LEU A 154 1.70 -8.71 -6.78
C LEU A 154 2.60 -9.83 -7.32
N ALA A 155 2.79 -9.92 -8.64
CA ALA A 155 3.71 -10.89 -9.24
C ALA A 155 5.17 -10.76 -8.74
N GLN A 156 5.57 -9.58 -8.25
CA GLN A 156 6.92 -9.37 -7.68
C GLN A 156 7.09 -9.98 -6.28
N ILE A 157 6.01 -10.46 -5.66
CA ILE A 157 6.02 -11.11 -4.34
C ILE A 157 6.31 -12.63 -4.46
N ALA A 158 6.61 -13.12 -5.68
CA ALA A 158 6.90 -14.52 -5.96
C ALA A 158 7.84 -15.18 -4.95
N GLY A 159 7.52 -16.42 -4.58
CA GLY A 159 8.32 -17.22 -3.63
C GLY A 159 8.01 -16.96 -2.15
N LYS A 160 7.09 -16.04 -1.82
CA LYS A 160 6.60 -15.88 -0.44
C LYS A 160 5.40 -16.77 -0.15
N THR A 161 5.19 -17.08 1.13
CA THR A 161 3.92 -17.69 1.56
C THR A 161 2.87 -16.60 1.72
N ILE A 162 1.82 -16.67 0.92
CA ILE A 162 0.73 -15.69 0.92
C ILE A 162 -0.42 -16.25 1.75
N LEU A 163 -0.72 -15.59 2.85
CA LEU A 163 -1.85 -15.92 3.71
C LEU A 163 -3.01 -14.98 3.41
N MET A 164 -4.23 -15.50 3.48
CA MET A 164 -5.45 -14.72 3.31
C MET A 164 -6.60 -15.35 4.08
N ARG A 165 -7.62 -14.57 4.43
CA ARG A 165 -8.85 -15.12 4.99
C ARG A 165 -9.62 -15.88 3.92
N THR A 166 -10.35 -16.94 4.30
CA THR A 166 -11.17 -17.74 3.37
C THR A 166 -12.13 -16.88 2.56
N GLU A 167 -12.77 -15.88 3.20
CA GLU A 167 -13.68 -14.95 2.52
C GLU A 167 -12.98 -14.11 1.44
N THR A 168 -11.78 -13.64 1.74
CA THR A 168 -10.94 -12.90 0.79
C THR A 168 -10.50 -13.80 -0.36
N TYR A 169 -10.16 -15.06 -0.08
CA TYR A 169 -9.83 -16.05 -1.10
C TYR A 169 -11.01 -16.28 -2.06
N GLU A 170 -12.21 -16.54 -1.55
CA GLU A 170 -13.38 -16.78 -2.41
C GLU A 170 -13.72 -15.55 -3.26
N THR A 171 -13.62 -14.34 -2.68
CA THR A 171 -13.84 -13.08 -3.41
C THR A 171 -12.83 -12.89 -4.54
N LEU A 172 -11.58 -13.29 -4.33
CA LEU A 172 -10.48 -13.13 -5.29
C LEU A 172 -10.18 -14.40 -6.10
N ARG A 173 -10.96 -15.47 -5.94
CA ARG A 173 -10.63 -16.81 -6.44
C ARG A 173 -10.39 -16.84 -7.94
N ALA A 174 -11.28 -16.20 -8.70
CA ALA A 174 -11.17 -16.11 -10.16
C ALA A 174 -9.91 -15.35 -10.60
N PHE A 175 -9.46 -14.36 -9.83
CA PHE A 175 -8.20 -13.65 -10.07
C PHE A 175 -7.00 -14.51 -9.70
N LEU A 176 -7.00 -15.10 -8.49
CA LEU A 176 -5.88 -15.89 -7.98
C LEU A 176 -5.59 -17.10 -8.88
N ASN A 177 -6.61 -17.88 -9.22
CA ASN A 177 -6.46 -19.11 -10.01
C ASN A 177 -6.02 -18.86 -11.45
N ASN A 178 -6.33 -17.70 -12.02
CA ASN A 178 -6.01 -17.36 -13.41
C ASN A 178 -4.85 -16.36 -13.55
N SER A 179 -4.14 -16.05 -12.46
CA SER A 179 -3.05 -15.06 -12.47
C SER A 179 -1.69 -15.72 -12.31
N VAL A 180 -0.68 -15.12 -12.94
CA VAL A 180 0.74 -15.45 -12.71
C VAL A 180 1.11 -15.33 -11.23
N PHE A 181 0.45 -14.41 -10.51
CA PHE A 181 0.61 -14.26 -9.07
C PHE A 181 0.22 -15.53 -8.30
N GLY A 182 -0.93 -16.14 -8.60
CA GLY A 182 -1.35 -17.37 -7.94
C GLY A 182 -0.46 -18.55 -8.29
N ALA A 183 0.01 -18.64 -9.54
CA ALA A 183 0.92 -19.70 -9.97
C ALA A 183 2.32 -19.58 -9.33
N ALA A 184 2.81 -18.37 -9.06
CA ALA A 184 4.16 -18.13 -8.55
C ALA A 184 4.29 -18.16 -7.02
N ASN A 185 3.19 -18.37 -6.29
CA ASN A 185 3.17 -18.25 -4.83
C ASN A 185 2.45 -19.41 -4.16
N ARG A 186 2.92 -19.76 -2.95
CA ARG A 186 2.18 -20.68 -2.08
C ARG A 186 1.04 -19.92 -1.42
N LEU A 187 -0.18 -20.18 -1.88
CA LEU A 187 -1.40 -19.58 -1.32
C LEU A 187 -1.94 -20.44 -0.18
N THR A 188 -2.19 -19.82 0.97
CA THR A 188 -2.79 -20.46 2.14
C THR A 188 -4.03 -19.67 2.56
N ALA A 189 -5.22 -20.23 2.33
CA ALA A 189 -6.45 -19.73 2.91
C ALA A 189 -6.50 -20.16 4.39
N VAL A 190 -6.70 -19.19 5.28
CA VAL A 190 -6.81 -19.42 6.72
C VAL A 190 -8.27 -19.27 7.10
N ASP A 191 -8.84 -20.37 7.58
CA ASP A 191 -10.20 -20.39 8.08
C ASP A 191 -10.25 -19.67 9.42
N ALA A 192 -10.81 -18.48 9.33
CA ALA A 192 -11.09 -17.56 10.40
C ALA A 192 -12.57 -17.82 10.71
N GLY A 193 -12.85 -18.74 11.66
CA GLY A 193 -14.17 -19.35 11.85
C GLY A 193 -15.34 -18.41 11.58
N ARG A 194 -16.24 -18.83 10.69
CA ARG A 194 -17.49 -18.12 10.39
C ARG A 194 -18.23 -17.88 11.71
N GLN A 195 -18.31 -16.62 12.13
CA GLN A 195 -19.40 -16.21 13.01
C GLN A 195 -20.63 -16.05 12.11
N THR A 196 -21.39 -17.14 11.99
CA THR A 196 -22.79 -17.12 11.53
C THR A 196 -23.65 -16.34 12.50
#